data_AF-A0A2H6E9P0-F1
#
_entry.id   AF-A0A2H6E9P0-F1
#
_cell.length_a   1.000
_cell.length_b   1.000
_cell.length_c   1.000
_cell.angle_alpha   90.00
_cell.angle_beta   90.00
_cell.angle_gamma   90.00
#
_symmetry.space_group_name_H-M   'P 1'
#
loop_
_entity.id
_entity.type
_entity.pdbx_description
1 polymer ?
#
loop_
_entity_poly.entity_id
_entity_poly.type
_entity_poly.pdbx_seq_one_letter_code
_entity_poly.pdbx_strand_id
1 'polypeptide(L)' 'MIHDPVCGMEIKDTAKAETVEHKGKKYYLCSTMCKNKFLDDPEKYIKEDDGEGHSDHGHHHH' A
#
# COMPACT_ATOMS: atom_id res chain seq x y z
N MET A 1 -1.56 13.74 2.83
CA MET A 1 -0.58 12.94 2.05
C MET A 1 -1.28 11.66 1.61
N ILE A 2 -1.09 11.23 0.36
CA ILE A 2 -1.70 10.00 -0.17
C ILE A 2 -0.58 8.98 -0.27
N HIS A 3 -0.73 7.85 0.40
CA HIS A 3 0.26 6.78 0.39
C HIS A 3 -0.29 5.57 -0.35
N ASP A 4 0.58 4.92 -1.12
CA ASP A 4 0.30 3.65 -1.75
C ASP A 4 0.28 2.54 -0.66
N PRO A 5 -0.83 1.85 -0.43
CA PRO A 5 -0.95 0.83 0.62
C PRO A 5 -0.19 -0.47 0.31
N VAL A 6 0.32 -0.64 -0.92
CA VAL A 6 1.10 -1.82 -1.34
C VAL A 6 2.59 -1.65 -1.06
N CYS A 7 3.12 -0.44 -1.29
CA CYS A 7 4.56 -0.16 -1.13
C CYS A 7 4.90 0.88 -0.07
N GLY A 8 3.90 1.55 0.52
CA GLY A 8 4.08 2.63 1.51
C GLY A 8 4.65 3.92 0.92
N MET A 9 4.78 4.01 -0.40
CA MET A 9 5.38 5.19 -1.05
C MET A 9 4.40 6.36 -1.07
N GLU A 10 4.91 7.56 -0.83
CA GLU A 10 4.15 8.79 -0.99
C GLU A 10 3.85 9.09 -2.47
N ILE A 11 2.57 9.22 -2.79
CA ILE A 11 2.08 9.63 -4.09
C ILE A 11 2.03 11.16 -4.13
N LYS A 12 3.01 11.75 -4.81
CA LYS A 12 3.09 13.21 -5.02
C LYS A 12 2.22 13.68 -6.17
N ASP A 13 1.98 12.82 -7.16
CA ASP A 13 1.31 13.15 -8.41
C ASP A 13 0.12 12.22 -8.63
N THR A 14 -1.05 12.63 -8.13
CA THR A 14 -2.27 11.83 -8.20
C THR A 14 -2.82 11.70 -9.62
N ALA A 15 -2.41 12.56 -10.54
CA ALA A 15 -2.83 12.49 -11.95
C ALA A 15 -2.17 11.31 -12.69
N LYS A 16 -0.98 10.89 -12.25
CA LYS A 16 -0.27 9.71 -12.77
C LYS A 16 -0.54 8.44 -11.95
N ALA A 17 -1.19 8.59 -10.80
CA ALA A 17 -1.52 7.49 -9.93
C ALA A 17 -2.73 6.72 -10.46
N GLU A 18 -2.70 5.42 -10.25
CA GLU A 18 -3.85 4.57 -10.50
C GLU A 18 -4.83 4.67 -9.34
N THR A 19 -6.13 4.70 -9.63
CA THR A 19 -7.16 4.70 -8.59
C THR A 19 -8.02 3.45 -8.67
N VAL A 20 -8.44 2.98 -7.50
CA VAL A 20 -9.33 1.84 -7.34
C VAL A 20 -10.34 2.15 -6.25
N GLU A 21 -11.58 1.74 -6.46
CA GLU A 21 -12.63 1.86 -5.46
C GLU A 21 -12.87 0.48 -4.83
N HIS A 22 -12.76 0.40 -3.50
CA HIS A 22 -12.98 -0.84 -2.75
C HIS A 22 -13.75 -0.52 -1.46
N LYS A 23 -14.85 -1.22 -1.21
CA LYS A 23 -15.75 -1.00 -0.05
C LYS A 23 -16.20 0.48 0.09
N GLY A 24 -16.42 1.17 -1.04
CA GLY A 24 -16.82 2.58 -1.08
C GLY A 24 -15.70 3.57 -0.71
N LYS A 25 -14.46 3.10 -0.56
CA LYS A 25 -13.26 3.92 -0.34
C LYS A 25 -12.41 3.93 -1.60
N LYS A 26 -11.88 5.10 -1.96
CA LYS A 26 -10.96 5.26 -3.10
C LYS A 26 -9.52 5.18 -2.62
N TYR A 27 -8.77 4.25 -3.18
CA TYR A 27 -7.34 4.05 -2.94
C TYR A 27 -6.54 4.52 -4.15
N TYR A 28 -5.35 5.03 -3.88
CA TYR A 28 -4.41 5.54 -4.89
C TYR A 28 -3.16 4.68 -4.87
N LEU A 29 -2.72 4.28 -6.05
CA LEU A 29 -1.57 3.42 -6.26
C LEU A 29 -0.56 4.15 -7.14
N CYS A 30 0.72 4.04 -6.81
CA CYS A 30 1.79 4.74 -7.51
C CYS A 30 2.00 4.22 -8.95
N SER A 31 1.49 3.02 -9.27
CA SER A 31 1.66 2.37 -10.57
C SER A 31 0.64 1.26 -10.79
N THR A 32 0.46 0.86 -12.06
CA THR A 32 -0.40 -0.28 -12.44
C THR A 32 0.00 -1.59 -11.77
N MET A 33 1.30 -1.81 -11.52
CA MET A 33 1.78 -2.98 -10.77
C MET A 33 1.20 -3.01 -9.36
N CYS A 34 1.24 -1.89 -8.63
CA CYS A 34 0.68 -1.79 -7.27
C CYS A 34 -0.83 -1.96 -7.30
N LYS A 35 -1.52 -1.40 -8.31
CA LYS A 35 -2.96 -1.66 -8.52
C LYS A 35 -3.27 -3.14 -8.72
N ASN A 36 -2.51 -3.85 -9.55
CA ASN A 36 -2.75 -5.29 -9.73
C ASN A 36 -2.52 -6.07 -8.45
N LYS A 37 -1.46 -5.77 -7.69
CA LYS A 37 -1.22 -6.38 -6.36
C LYS A 37 -2.38 -6.09 -5.41
N PHE A 38 -2.83 -4.84 -5.35
CA PHE A 38 -3.96 -4.43 -4.53
C PHE A 38 -5.27 -5.14 -4.95
N LEU A 39 -5.49 -5.37 -6.24
CA LEU A 39 -6.66 -6.10 -6.72
C LEU A 39 -6.59 -7.60 -6.43
N ASP A 40 -5.38 -8.17 -6.38
CA ASP A 40 -5.14 -9.57 -6.06
C ASP A 40 -5.51 -9.87 -4.60
N ASP A 41 -5.06 -9.02 -3.67
CA ASP A 41 -5.40 -9.15 -2.24
C ASP A 41 -5.61 -7.78 -1.55
N PRO A 42 -6.75 -7.11 -1.78
CA PRO A 42 -7.00 -5.78 -1.23
C PRO A 42 -7.11 -5.82 0.29
N GLU A 43 -7.65 -6.89 0.86
CA GLU A 43 -7.90 -6.98 2.30
C GLU A 43 -6.62 -7.00 3.13
N LYS A 44 -5.52 -7.52 2.59
CA LYS A 44 -4.19 -7.44 3.20
C LYS A 44 -3.71 -5.99 3.30
N TYR A 45 -3.73 -5.26 2.20
CA TYR A 45 -3.21 -3.89 2.14
C TYR A 45 -4.09 -2.86 2.86
N ILE A 46 -5.40 -3.09 2.94
CA ILE A 46 -6.31 -2.18 3.65
C ILE A 46 -6.23 -2.36 5.18
N LYS A 47 -5.77 -3.52 5.66
CA LYS A 47 -5.59 -3.78 7.10
C LYS A 47 -4.31 -3.18 7.67
N GLU A 48 -3.31 -2.88 6.85
CA GLU A 48 -2.01 -2.38 7.30
C GLU A 48 -1.97 -0.87 7.62
N ASP A 49 -3.07 -0.13 7.41
CA ASP A 49 -3.18 1.29 7.78
C ASP A 49 -3.33 1.51 9.32
N ASP A 50 -3.43 0.44 10.12
CA ASP A 50 -3.57 0.51 11.59
C ASP A 50 -2.36 -0.04 12.37
N GLY A 51 -1.23 -0.35 11.73
CA GLY A 51 -0.10 -0.87 12.52
C GLY A 51 1.20 -1.05 11.75
N GLU A 52 2.19 -0.25 12.13
CA GLU A 52 3.61 -0.53 11.93
C GLU A 52 3.92 -2.00 12.24
N GLY A 53 4.29 -2.75 11.21
CA GLY A 53 4.55 -4.19 11.28
C GLY A 53 5.87 -4.60 10.64
N HIS A 54 6.88 -3.73 10.63
CA HIS A 54 8.26 -4.14 10.32
C HIS A 54 8.90 -4.79 11.56
N SER A 55 8.36 -5.95 11.95
CA SER A 55 9.05 -6.87 12.86
C SER A 55 9.92 -7.81 12.02
N ASP A 56 11.12 -7.38 11.65
CA ASP A 56 12.27 -8.29 11.57
C ASP A 56 13.54 -7.48 11.27
N HIS A 57 14.51 -7.56 12.18
CA HIS A 57 15.92 -7.87 11.91
C HIS A 57 16.62 -7.94 13.27
N GLY A 58 16.22 -8.93 14.08
CA GLY A 58 17.00 -9.36 15.23
C GLY A 58 18.23 -10.15 14.76
N HIS A 59 19.27 -9.47 14.29
CA HIS A 59 20.58 -10.10 14.08
C HIS A 59 21.23 -10.34 15.45
N HIS A 60 20.93 -11.49 16.06
CA HIS A 60 21.69 -12.03 17.18
C HIS A 60 23.00 -12.57 16.61
N HIS A 61 24.09 -11.81 16.74
CA HIS A 61 25.44 -12.31 16.47
C HIS A 61 26.05 -12.71 17.82
N HIS A 62 26.34 -13.99 17.98
CA HIS A 62 27.15 -14.55 19.07
C HIS A 62 28.63 -14.26 18.82
#